data_AF-A0A651G621-F1
#
_entry.id   AF-A0A651G621-F1
#
_cell.length_a   1.000
_cell.length_b   1.000
_cell.length_c   1.000
_cell.angle_alpha   90.00
_cell.angle_beta   90.00
_cell.angle_gamma   90.00
#
_symmetry.space_group_name_H-M   'P 1'
#
loop_
_entity.id
_entity.type
_entity.pdbx_description
1 polymer ?
#
loop_
_entity_poly.entity_id
_entity_poly.type
_entity_poly.pdbx_seq_one_letter_code
_entity_poly.pdbx_strand_id
1 'polypeptide(L)'
;MAEHIFLPDDFRDVQGYKPPRRIVEWSPPERDRLEHGNRLQQRLQNAWAAIDQQKSQRSAFGIPHPESARITFRLRKESAHKLKGLEALHGGQHLEKVRLRHVFTDVVDGEEFIVAMVWVPKRKRRIYAQKLQEYLSQETKGGKPKNNDLIACIEDIRIALLEDYWPKHEQTHLPGDEADWIEVWLAAEWTDEKNEATEERFKSICETLSIDVADRRLLFPERRVLLIQANKTQLQTLIEYSDDIAEFRMARECTGFFMHEPEIHTWIDDLQERVIGPRDDSPAICVLDTGVNRGHRLLEPVCQASDCLTVMESWGVNDHHPRGHGTGMCGLTAYGPLELPLASSEPVTLTHWVESVKLLGPEGHVDTLPKDLWGQFTQRAAYEIEIIQPERSRSFCMAITSIEDRDRGMPSSWSGAVDQLTSGYMDDNRRLMMISAGNVDGDDEWLAYPDSNVTNGIHDPAQAWNALTVGAYTDKVTFRDEDGSRDGFVPLAAKGDLSPYSTTTLSDWDKAWPIKPEIVCEGGNLLRTPDGHIAGHDDLECLTTSRNDSIQPLATMCMTSGATALASWMAGQIQAAYPNAWPETIRALMVHSAR
;
A
#
# COMPACT_ATOMS: atom_id res chain seq x y z
N MET A 1 11.39 -5.92 -17.31
CA MET A 1 10.18 -6.63 -17.77
C MET A 1 9.99 -7.83 -16.87
N ALA A 2 8.79 -8.06 -16.36
CA ALA A 2 8.48 -9.23 -15.57
C ALA A 2 8.40 -10.45 -16.52
N GLU A 3 9.46 -11.26 -16.60
CA GLU A 3 9.58 -12.38 -17.55
C GLU A 3 8.93 -13.70 -17.06
N HIS A 4 8.08 -13.66 -16.03
CA HIS A 4 7.67 -14.87 -15.33
C HIS A 4 6.36 -15.52 -15.80
N ILE A 5 5.56 -14.83 -16.64
CA ILE A 5 4.24 -15.35 -17.09
C ILE A 5 4.24 -15.74 -18.58
N PHE A 6 5.03 -15.08 -19.43
CA PHE A 6 5.13 -15.41 -20.85
C PHE A 6 6.40 -16.22 -21.12
N LEU A 7 6.25 -17.45 -21.60
CA LEU A 7 7.36 -18.25 -22.11
C LEU A 7 7.61 -17.87 -23.59
N PRO A 8 8.83 -17.50 -23.99
CA PRO A 8 9.18 -17.47 -25.40
C PRO A 8 9.20 -18.90 -25.95
N ASP A 9 8.58 -19.12 -27.12
CA ASP A 9 8.22 -20.45 -27.62
C ASP A 9 9.40 -21.39 -27.99
N ASP A 10 10.66 -20.95 -27.96
CA ASP A 10 11.80 -21.75 -28.48
C ASP A 10 13.14 -21.74 -27.69
N PHE A 11 13.42 -20.87 -26.69
CA PHE A 11 14.82 -20.56 -26.29
C PHE A 11 15.10 -20.30 -24.79
N ARG A 12 15.27 -21.33 -23.96
CA ARG A 12 15.74 -21.14 -22.57
C ARG A 12 17.01 -21.94 -22.25
N ASP A 13 18.08 -21.23 -21.86
CA ASP A 13 19.15 -21.74 -20.98
C ASP A 13 19.71 -20.60 -20.10
N VAL A 14 19.96 -20.88 -18.82
CA VAL A 14 20.14 -19.85 -17.76
C VAL A 14 21.60 -19.42 -17.62
N GLN A 15 21.87 -18.10 -17.60
CA GLN A 15 23.17 -17.55 -17.20
C GLN A 15 23.06 -16.42 -16.17
N GLY A 16 24.07 -16.33 -15.28
CA GLY A 16 24.09 -15.41 -14.15
C GLY A 16 24.35 -13.95 -14.53
N TYR A 17 23.44 -13.07 -14.11
CA TYR A 17 23.54 -11.62 -14.29
C TYR A 17 24.38 -10.96 -13.19
N LYS A 18 25.26 -10.00 -13.57
CA LYS A 18 25.94 -9.07 -12.66
C LYS A 18 25.70 -7.64 -13.15
N PRO A 19 25.04 -6.78 -12.35
CA PRO A 19 24.74 -5.40 -12.76
C PRO A 19 26.00 -4.54 -12.91
N PRO A 20 25.97 -3.49 -13.76
CA PRO A 20 27.10 -2.58 -13.94
C PRO A 20 27.38 -1.79 -12.66
N ARG A 21 28.67 -1.64 -12.31
CA ARG A 21 29.12 -0.85 -11.16
C ARG A 21 28.95 0.64 -11.45
N ARG A 22 27.93 1.26 -10.86
CA ARG A 22 27.90 2.72 -10.66
C ARG A 22 28.93 3.06 -9.57
N ILE A 23 30.01 3.73 -9.95
CA ILE A 23 31.00 4.23 -8.98
C ILE A 23 30.46 5.55 -8.46
N VAL A 24 29.93 5.54 -7.23
CA VAL A 24 29.68 6.78 -6.48
C VAL A 24 31.01 7.17 -5.84
N GLU A 25 31.55 8.33 -6.20
CA GLU A 25 32.69 8.91 -5.49
C GLU A 25 32.22 9.26 -4.07
N TRP A 26 32.64 8.46 -3.10
CA TRP A 26 32.33 8.66 -1.70
C TRP A 26 33.54 8.34 -0.85
N SER A 27 33.77 9.17 0.18
CA SER A 27 34.81 8.96 1.18
C SER A 27 34.20 8.89 2.58
N PRO A 28 34.68 7.98 3.44
CA PRO A 28 34.28 7.95 4.84
C PRO A 28 34.68 9.23 5.57
N PRO A 29 33.94 9.64 6.62
CA PRO A 29 34.24 10.84 7.38
C PRO A 29 35.60 10.72 8.07
N GLU A 30 36.30 11.85 8.20
CA GLU A 30 37.56 11.93 8.94
C GLU A 30 37.29 11.82 10.45
N ARG A 31 38.09 11.02 11.15
CA ARG A 31 37.93 10.72 12.59
C ARG A 31 39.28 10.69 13.28
N ASP A 32 39.33 11.11 14.54
CA ASP A 32 40.34 10.60 15.45
C ASP A 32 40.09 9.11 15.66
N ARG A 33 40.92 8.29 15.02
CA ARG A 33 40.78 6.83 14.98
C ARG A 33 40.75 6.21 16.37
N LEU A 34 41.62 6.67 17.28
CA LEU A 34 41.77 6.08 18.61
C LEU A 34 40.60 6.49 19.50
N GLU A 35 40.27 7.78 19.54
CA GLU A 35 39.15 8.27 20.33
C GLU A 35 37.83 7.64 19.86
N HIS A 36 37.56 7.70 18.56
CA HIS A 36 36.33 7.18 17.97
C HIS A 36 36.18 5.67 18.15
N GLY A 37 37.23 4.89 17.83
CA GLY A 37 37.18 3.44 17.93
C GLY A 37 37.02 2.95 19.37
N ASN A 38 37.70 3.59 20.34
CA ASN A 38 37.55 3.25 21.76
C ASN A 38 36.15 3.60 22.28
N ARG A 39 35.58 4.74 21.87
CA ARG A 39 34.20 5.12 22.20
C ARG A 39 33.20 4.06 21.74
N LEU A 40 33.29 3.65 20.47
CA LEU A 40 32.42 2.61 19.92
C LEU A 40 32.63 1.24 20.59
N GLN A 41 33.87 0.90 20.94
CA GLN A 41 34.16 -0.34 21.68
C GLN A 41 33.51 -0.35 23.06
N GLN A 42 33.57 0.76 23.80
CA GLN A 42 32.91 0.91 25.09
C GLN A 42 31.38 0.84 24.95
N ARG A 43 30.81 1.51 23.95
CA ARG A 43 29.36 1.46 23.65
C ARG A 43 28.89 0.03 23.35
N LEU A 44 29.63 -0.70 22.52
CA LEU A 44 29.34 -2.11 22.21
C LEU A 44 29.45 -3.01 23.45
N GLN A 45 30.47 -2.83 24.29
CA GLN A 45 30.63 -3.58 25.54
C GLN A 45 29.47 -3.33 26.52
N ASN A 46 29.06 -2.06 26.66
CA ASN A 46 27.92 -1.69 27.50
C ASN A 46 26.62 -2.32 26.99
N ALA A 47 26.39 -2.31 25.68
CA ALA A 47 25.23 -2.97 25.08
C ALA A 47 25.21 -4.47 25.39
N TRP A 48 26.35 -5.16 25.25
CA TRP A 48 26.44 -6.58 25.60
C TRP A 48 26.22 -6.86 27.09
N ALA A 49 26.81 -6.04 27.96
CA ALA A 49 26.63 -6.17 29.41
C ALA A 49 25.15 -6.00 29.81
N ALA A 50 24.46 -5.02 29.24
CA ALA A 50 23.03 -4.81 29.48
C ALA A 50 22.18 -6.01 29.03
N ILE A 51 22.46 -6.54 27.83
CA ILE A 51 21.79 -7.74 27.31
C ILE A 51 22.02 -8.95 28.22
N ASP A 52 23.25 -9.17 28.68
CA ASP A 52 23.58 -10.32 29.54
C ASP A 52 22.97 -10.18 30.95
N GLN A 53 22.87 -8.95 31.46
CA GLN A 53 22.16 -8.65 32.71
C GLN A 53 20.66 -8.95 32.59
N GLN A 54 19.99 -8.47 31.52
CA GLN A 54 18.58 -8.75 31.27
C GLN A 54 18.30 -10.26 31.16
N LYS A 55 19.16 -10.98 30.43
CA LYS A 55 19.04 -12.45 30.33
C LYS A 55 19.19 -13.14 31.67
N SER A 56 20.20 -12.76 32.45
CA SER A 56 20.48 -13.38 33.75
C SER A 56 19.34 -13.14 34.74
N GLN A 57 18.75 -11.95 34.76
CA GLN A 57 17.55 -11.66 35.56
C GLN A 57 16.39 -12.57 35.15
N ARG A 58 16.14 -12.72 33.85
CA ARG A 58 15.05 -13.55 33.32
C ARG A 58 15.25 -15.03 33.56
N SER A 59 16.45 -15.56 33.34
CA SER A 59 16.79 -16.94 33.69
C SER A 59 16.53 -17.23 35.17
N ALA A 60 16.81 -16.26 36.06
CA ALA A 60 16.56 -16.41 37.51
C ALA A 60 15.07 -16.48 37.86
N PHE A 61 14.18 -15.90 37.04
CA PHE A 61 12.73 -15.98 37.19
C PHE A 61 12.10 -17.10 36.34
N GLY A 62 12.90 -17.95 35.67
CA GLY A 62 12.38 -18.99 34.77
C GLY A 62 11.67 -18.45 33.53
N ILE A 63 11.89 -17.17 33.19
CA ILE A 63 11.27 -16.50 32.06
C ILE A 63 12.02 -16.89 30.78
N PRO A 64 11.32 -17.44 29.76
CA PRO A 64 11.91 -17.69 28.45
C PRO A 64 12.52 -16.41 27.86
N HIS A 65 13.70 -16.54 27.28
CA HIS A 65 14.35 -15.44 26.58
C HIS A 65 15.13 -15.97 25.37
N PRO A 66 15.29 -15.16 24.32
CA PRO A 66 16.08 -15.54 23.17
C PRO A 66 17.57 -15.70 23.52
N GLU A 67 18.27 -16.58 22.80
CA GLU A 67 19.74 -16.71 22.89
C GLU A 67 20.45 -15.65 22.04
N SER A 68 19.77 -15.12 21.02
CA SER A 68 20.28 -14.05 20.16
C SER A 68 20.23 -12.67 20.86
N ALA A 69 20.60 -11.61 20.15
CA ALA A 69 20.42 -10.25 20.60
C ALA A 69 20.18 -9.29 19.44
N ARG A 70 19.54 -8.16 19.72
CA ARG A 70 19.39 -7.05 18.78
C ARG A 70 20.15 -5.83 19.29
N ILE A 71 20.95 -5.26 18.41
CA ILE A 71 21.73 -4.05 18.66
C ILE A 71 21.43 -3.02 17.58
N THR A 72 21.36 -1.77 18.00
CA THR A 72 21.02 -0.64 17.14
C THR A 72 22.26 0.18 16.89
N PHE A 73 22.54 0.41 15.61
CA PHE A 73 23.62 1.27 15.13
C PHE A 73 23.02 2.57 14.61
N ARG A 74 23.60 3.71 14.99
CA ARG A 74 23.27 5.01 14.39
C ARG A 74 24.41 5.43 13.47
N LEU A 75 24.11 5.76 12.22
CA LEU A 75 25.06 6.12 11.18
C LEU A 75 24.67 7.48 10.57
N ARG A 76 25.63 8.19 9.97
CA ARG A 76 25.31 9.40 9.19
C ARG A 76 24.46 9.04 7.96
N LYS A 77 23.44 9.85 7.63
CA LYS A 77 22.51 9.60 6.49
C LYS A 77 23.23 9.35 5.17
N GLU A 78 24.30 10.11 4.89
CA GLU A 78 25.10 9.97 3.67
C GLU A 78 25.83 8.62 3.52
N SER A 79 25.85 7.81 4.58
CA SER A 79 26.49 6.50 4.63
C SER A 79 25.52 5.33 4.41
N ALA A 80 24.28 5.58 3.96
CA ALA A 80 23.24 4.57 3.72
C ALA A 80 23.75 3.34 2.95
N HIS A 81 24.54 3.57 1.90
CA HIS A 81 25.07 2.51 1.04
C HIS A 81 26.09 1.59 1.76
N LYS A 82 26.53 1.91 2.98
CA LYS A 82 27.41 1.09 3.82
C LYS A 82 26.67 0.18 4.79
N LEU A 83 25.34 0.28 4.91
CA LEU A 83 24.53 -0.56 5.81
C LEU A 83 24.77 -2.06 5.61
N LYS A 84 24.98 -2.51 4.36
CA LYS A 84 25.32 -3.91 4.04
C LYS A 84 26.57 -4.42 4.77
N GLY A 85 27.45 -3.51 5.18
CA GLY A 85 28.62 -3.83 6.01
C GLY A 85 28.27 -4.28 7.43
N LEU A 86 27.07 -4.00 7.92
CA LEU A 86 26.59 -4.49 9.22
C LEU A 86 26.15 -5.96 9.15
N GLU A 87 25.85 -6.49 7.98
CA GLU A 87 25.43 -7.88 7.82
C GLU A 87 26.60 -8.86 7.70
N ALA A 88 26.33 -10.13 8.02
CA ALA A 88 27.23 -11.24 7.76
C ALA A 88 26.43 -12.43 7.21
N LEU A 89 26.07 -12.34 5.93
CA LEU A 89 25.22 -13.32 5.23
C LEU A 89 26.00 -14.47 4.57
N HIS A 90 27.34 -14.39 4.54
CA HIS A 90 28.21 -15.36 3.87
C HIS A 90 28.34 -16.67 4.66
N GLY A 91 28.26 -17.81 3.96
CA GLY A 91 28.35 -19.15 4.54
C GLY A 91 27.27 -20.09 4.00
N GLY A 92 27.43 -21.41 4.19
CA GLY A 92 26.41 -22.40 3.83
C GLY A 92 25.09 -22.19 4.58
N GLN A 93 23.99 -22.76 4.07
CA GLN A 93 22.62 -22.55 4.60
C GLN A 93 22.47 -22.88 6.10
N HIS A 94 23.36 -23.71 6.66
CA HIS A 94 23.31 -24.13 8.07
C HIS A 94 24.07 -23.21 9.04
N LEU A 95 24.75 -22.16 8.56
CA LEU A 95 25.49 -21.25 9.43
C LEU A 95 24.59 -20.10 9.91
N GLU A 96 24.67 -19.79 11.20
CA GLU A 96 24.06 -18.59 11.78
C GLU A 96 24.60 -17.33 11.08
N LYS A 97 23.69 -16.42 10.71
CA LYS A 97 23.99 -15.18 9.97
C LYS A 97 23.71 -13.96 10.85
N VAL A 98 24.45 -12.88 10.66
CA VAL A 98 24.08 -11.58 11.23
C VAL A 98 23.21 -10.87 10.19
N ARG A 99 22.00 -10.48 10.57
CA ARG A 99 20.99 -9.97 9.63
C ARG A 99 20.53 -8.58 10.05
N LEU A 100 20.44 -7.67 9.09
CA LEU A 100 19.75 -6.39 9.28
C LEU A 100 18.24 -6.68 9.41
N ARG A 101 17.58 -6.09 10.42
CA ARG A 101 16.16 -6.34 10.70
C ARG A 101 15.27 -5.17 10.29
N HIS A 102 15.67 -3.97 10.69
CA HIS A 102 14.91 -2.75 10.49
C HIS A 102 15.86 -1.57 10.28
N VAL A 103 15.47 -0.63 9.43
CA VAL A 103 16.23 0.58 9.09
C VAL A 103 15.25 1.75 9.00
N PHE A 104 15.57 2.85 9.64
CA PHE A 104 14.78 4.08 9.58
C PHE A 104 15.67 5.32 9.71
N THR A 105 15.12 6.49 9.43
CA THR A 105 15.82 7.78 9.60
C THR A 105 15.44 8.41 10.94
N ASP A 106 16.39 9.05 11.61
CA ASP A 106 16.20 9.75 12.88
C ASP A 106 16.86 11.12 12.82
N VAL A 107 16.29 12.12 13.52
CA VAL A 107 16.84 13.48 13.57
C VAL A 107 17.26 13.80 15.00
N VAL A 108 18.54 14.14 15.19
CA VAL A 108 19.08 14.52 16.49
C VAL A 108 19.82 15.84 16.36
N ASP A 109 19.42 16.82 17.16
CA ASP A 109 19.99 18.18 17.14
C ASP A 109 19.98 18.84 15.74
N GLY A 110 18.97 18.52 14.92
CA GLY A 110 18.82 19.04 13.56
C GLY A 110 19.63 18.29 12.49
N GLU A 111 20.40 17.26 12.86
CA GLU A 111 21.13 16.41 11.92
C GLU A 111 20.39 15.08 11.68
N GLU A 112 20.36 14.65 10.42
CA GLU A 112 19.73 13.37 10.05
C GLU A 112 20.71 12.18 10.12
N PHE A 113 20.23 11.10 10.71
CA PHE A 113 20.94 9.85 10.88
C PHE A 113 20.12 8.69 10.32
N ILE A 114 20.82 7.64 9.90
CA ILE A 114 20.22 6.34 9.65
C ILE A 114 20.41 5.47 10.88
N VAL A 115 19.32 4.89 11.35
CA VAL A 115 19.30 3.94 12.45
C VAL A 115 19.07 2.55 11.89
N ALA A 116 19.90 1.60 12.29
CA ALA A 116 19.93 0.24 11.78
C ALA A 116 19.90 -0.76 12.94
N MET A 117 18.80 -1.49 13.07
CA MET A 117 18.67 -2.57 14.03
C MET A 117 19.16 -3.88 13.41
N VAL A 118 20.10 -4.54 14.10
CA VAL A 118 20.76 -5.75 13.62
C VAL A 118 20.55 -6.89 14.60
N TRP A 119 20.12 -8.05 14.06
CA TRP A 119 20.00 -9.30 14.79
C TRP A 119 21.32 -10.07 14.76
N VAL A 120 21.80 -10.44 15.95
CA VAL A 120 23.12 -11.04 16.19
C VAL A 120 22.97 -12.37 16.95
N PRO A 121 23.27 -13.51 16.31
CA PRO A 121 23.36 -14.79 17.00
C PRO A 121 24.42 -14.77 18.11
N LYS A 122 24.19 -15.52 19.20
CA LYS A 122 25.13 -15.61 20.34
C LYS A 122 26.56 -15.93 19.90
N ARG A 123 26.74 -16.89 18.99
CA ARG A 123 28.05 -17.33 18.49
C ARG A 123 28.74 -16.28 17.60
N LYS A 124 28.01 -15.26 17.15
CA LYS A 124 28.47 -14.20 16.25
C LYS A 124 28.70 -12.85 16.92
N ARG A 125 28.44 -12.71 18.23
CA ARG A 125 28.65 -11.47 19.00
C ARG A 125 30.05 -10.85 18.87
N ARG A 126 31.08 -11.66 18.58
CA ARG A 126 32.47 -11.20 18.40
C ARG A 126 32.74 -10.46 17.10
N ILE A 127 31.84 -10.52 16.10
CA ILE A 127 32.08 -9.93 14.76
C ILE A 127 32.38 -8.43 14.84
N TYR A 128 31.55 -7.67 15.55
CA TYR A 128 31.73 -6.21 15.63
C TYR A 128 32.93 -5.82 16.48
N ALA A 129 33.21 -6.56 17.56
CA ALA A 129 34.41 -6.37 18.36
C ALA A 129 35.68 -6.59 17.52
N GLN A 130 35.70 -7.63 16.68
CA GLN A 130 36.80 -7.86 15.74
C GLN A 130 36.93 -6.72 14.71
N LYS A 131 35.81 -6.28 14.11
CA LYS A 131 35.83 -5.18 13.14
C LYS A 131 36.36 -3.87 13.75
N LEU A 132 35.97 -3.56 14.98
CA LEU A 132 36.46 -2.40 15.74
C LEU A 132 37.95 -2.55 16.11
N GLN A 133 38.38 -3.73 16.55
CA GLN A 133 39.80 -3.98 16.84
C GLN A 133 40.66 -3.84 15.58
N GLU A 134 40.22 -4.38 14.45
CA GLU A 134 40.87 -4.23 13.15
C GLU A 134 40.91 -2.76 12.72
N TYR A 135 39.80 -2.03 12.92
CA TYR A 135 39.74 -0.59 12.69
C TYR A 135 40.73 0.18 13.56
N LEU A 136 40.99 -0.23 14.80
CA LEU A 136 41.95 0.42 15.70
C LEU A 136 43.42 0.06 15.41
N SER A 137 43.69 -1.18 15.01
CA SER A 137 45.06 -1.74 15.04
C SER A 137 45.67 -2.09 13.67
N GLN A 138 44.86 -2.17 12.60
CA GLN A 138 45.32 -2.64 11.29
C GLN A 138 45.12 -1.60 10.19
N GLU A 139 46.02 -1.59 9.22
CA GLU A 139 45.90 -0.82 7.99
C GLU A 139 45.72 -1.74 6.79
N THR A 140 45.01 -1.24 5.79
CA THR A 140 44.92 -1.83 4.46
C THR A 140 46.22 -1.60 3.70
N LYS A 141 46.43 -2.32 2.59
CA LYS A 141 47.61 -2.11 1.72
C LYS A 141 47.75 -0.67 1.19
N GLY A 142 46.66 0.10 1.18
CA GLY A 142 46.64 1.51 0.78
C GLY A 142 46.79 2.50 1.93
N GLY A 143 47.23 2.07 3.13
CA GLY A 143 47.46 2.93 4.30
C GLY A 143 46.21 3.41 5.02
N LYS A 144 45.00 3.03 4.57
CA LYS A 144 43.74 3.36 5.25
C LYS A 144 43.44 2.35 6.38
N PRO A 145 42.80 2.73 7.49
CA PRO A 145 42.37 1.78 8.53
C PRO A 145 41.50 0.66 7.96
N LYS A 146 41.62 -0.56 8.49
CA LYS A 146 40.76 -1.68 8.07
C LYS A 146 39.31 -1.43 8.53
N ASN A 147 38.32 -1.80 7.72
CA ASN A 147 36.88 -1.54 7.97
C ASN A 147 36.48 -0.05 8.08
N ASN A 148 37.35 0.90 7.70
CA ASN A 148 37.12 2.34 7.82
C ASN A 148 35.80 2.81 7.20
N ASP A 149 35.49 2.32 6.00
CA ASP A 149 34.29 2.62 5.23
C ASP A 149 32.97 2.38 5.99
N LEU A 150 32.94 1.48 6.96
CA LEU A 150 31.78 1.23 7.79
C LEU A 150 31.94 1.90 9.16
N ILE A 151 33.06 1.65 9.84
CA ILE A 151 33.23 2.03 11.24
C ILE A 151 33.23 3.55 11.40
N ALA A 152 33.90 4.30 10.51
CA ALA A 152 33.94 5.76 10.61
C ALA A 152 32.56 6.41 10.49
N CYS A 153 31.59 5.72 9.87
CA CYS A 153 30.23 6.19 9.68
C CYS A 153 29.32 5.97 10.90
N ILE A 154 29.70 5.09 11.83
CA ILE A 154 28.90 4.73 13.01
C ILE A 154 29.09 5.81 14.07
N GLU A 155 28.03 6.53 14.43
CA GLU A 155 28.07 7.50 15.51
C GLU A 155 27.86 6.84 16.87
N ASP A 156 26.98 5.84 16.95
CA ASP A 156 26.58 5.23 18.22
C ASP A 156 26.18 3.75 18.07
N ILE A 157 26.28 3.00 19.18
CA ILE A 157 25.90 1.59 19.30
C ILE A 157 25.18 1.42 20.64
N ARG A 158 23.97 0.86 20.61
CA ARG A 158 23.19 0.55 21.83
C ARG A 158 22.37 -0.72 21.69
N ILE A 159 21.76 -1.15 22.80
CA ILE A 159 20.70 -2.17 22.76
C ILE A 159 19.49 -1.63 21.98
N ALA A 160 18.78 -2.52 21.29
CA ALA A 160 17.51 -2.18 20.68
C ALA A 160 16.47 -1.79 21.75
N LEU A 161 15.79 -0.67 21.56
CA LEU A 161 14.67 -0.22 22.38
C LEU A 161 13.35 -0.57 21.68
N LEU A 162 12.22 -0.44 22.37
CA LEU A 162 10.91 -0.70 21.78
C LEU A 162 10.69 0.19 20.56
N GLU A 163 11.04 1.47 20.68
CA GLU A 163 10.89 2.48 19.65
C GLU A 163 11.66 2.14 18.36
N ASP A 164 12.74 1.35 18.45
CA ASP A 164 13.52 0.94 17.26
C ASP A 164 12.79 -0.06 16.37
N TYR A 165 11.73 -0.69 16.87
CA TYR A 165 10.90 -1.60 16.08
C TYR A 165 9.79 -0.86 15.33
N TRP A 166 9.59 0.44 15.56
CA TRP A 166 8.62 1.26 14.83
C TRP A 166 9.31 2.17 13.82
N PRO A 167 8.68 2.42 12.66
CA PRO A 167 9.05 3.55 11.81
C PRO A 167 9.04 4.86 12.60
N LYS A 168 10.00 5.75 12.34
CA LYS A 168 10.18 6.98 13.14
C LYS A 168 8.92 7.85 13.22
N HIS A 169 8.21 7.98 12.11
CA HIS A 169 6.98 8.78 12.03
C HIS A 169 5.80 8.13 12.78
N GLU A 170 5.83 6.82 13.02
CA GLU A 170 4.81 6.12 13.80
C GLU A 170 5.11 6.09 15.31
N GLN A 171 6.30 6.53 15.76
CA GLN A 171 6.69 6.41 17.17
C GLN A 171 5.80 7.22 18.13
N THR A 172 5.16 8.28 17.65
CA THR A 172 4.16 9.05 18.42
C THR A 172 2.88 8.28 18.69
N HIS A 173 2.61 7.24 17.89
CA HIS A 173 1.39 6.41 17.95
C HIS A 173 1.61 5.09 18.68
N LEU A 174 2.79 4.87 19.29
CA LEU A 174 3.06 3.72 20.14
C LEU A 174 1.96 3.59 21.21
N PRO A 175 1.32 2.40 21.35
CA PRO A 175 0.28 2.20 22.35
C PRO A 175 0.73 2.62 23.74
N GLY A 176 -0.20 3.22 24.49
CA GLY A 176 -0.02 3.58 25.89
C GLY A 176 -0.28 2.39 26.82
N ASP A 177 -1.01 2.65 27.89
CA ASP A 177 -1.43 1.61 28.84
C ASP A 177 -2.60 0.76 28.32
N GLU A 178 -3.41 1.32 27.42
CA GLU A 178 -4.49 0.63 26.73
C GLU A 178 -3.97 -0.14 25.51
N ALA A 179 -4.57 -1.29 25.24
CA ALA A 179 -4.15 -2.17 24.16
C ALA A 179 -4.79 -1.74 22.84
N ASP A 180 -3.98 -1.69 21.78
CA ASP A 180 -4.42 -1.35 20.44
C ASP A 180 -4.02 -2.44 19.43
N TRP A 181 -4.61 -2.41 18.25
CA TRP A 181 -4.31 -3.31 17.16
C TRP A 181 -2.99 -2.92 16.49
N ILE A 182 -2.06 -3.86 16.46
CA ILE A 182 -0.69 -3.69 15.98
C ILE A 182 -0.36 -4.77 14.98
N GLU A 183 0.13 -4.37 13.80
CA GLU A 183 0.76 -5.29 12.88
C GLU A 183 2.15 -5.69 13.41
N VAL A 184 2.37 -6.99 13.58
CA VAL A 184 3.67 -7.55 13.93
C VAL A 184 4.29 -8.17 12.70
N TRP A 185 5.40 -7.59 12.28
CA TRP A 185 6.16 -8.05 11.13
C TRP A 185 7.25 -9.00 11.61
N LEU A 186 7.01 -10.30 11.44
CA LEU A 186 7.97 -11.35 11.70
C LEU A 186 8.89 -11.53 10.50
N ALA A 187 10.16 -11.84 10.77
CA ALA A 187 11.09 -12.17 9.72
C ALA A 187 10.82 -13.57 9.15
N ALA A 188 10.82 -13.69 7.83
CA ALA A 188 10.73 -14.98 7.17
C ALA A 188 12.10 -15.70 7.09
N GLU A 189 12.03 -17.02 7.07
CA GLU A 189 13.09 -17.97 6.80
C GLU A 189 12.94 -18.61 5.41
N TRP A 190 13.99 -19.29 4.98
CA TRP A 190 14.15 -19.81 3.61
C TRP A 190 13.18 -20.93 3.20
N THR A 191 12.44 -21.52 4.15
CA THR A 191 11.54 -22.65 3.90
C THR A 191 10.21 -22.42 4.58
N ASP A 192 9.13 -22.89 3.97
CA ASP A 192 7.77 -22.73 4.52
C ASP A 192 7.61 -23.39 5.88
N GLU A 193 8.17 -24.59 6.08
CA GLU A 193 8.20 -25.28 7.37
C GLU A 193 8.82 -24.42 8.50
N LYS A 194 9.89 -23.66 8.20
CA LYS A 194 10.51 -22.76 9.19
C LYS A 194 9.66 -21.53 9.45
N ASN A 195 8.99 -21.02 8.42
CA ASN A 195 8.08 -19.90 8.54
C ASN A 195 6.86 -20.27 9.40
N GLU A 196 6.27 -21.43 9.18
CA GLU A 196 5.18 -21.97 9.99
C GLU A 196 5.63 -22.13 11.45
N ALA A 197 6.78 -22.76 11.68
CA ALA A 197 7.34 -22.88 13.02
C ALA A 197 7.62 -21.52 13.69
N THR A 198 7.99 -20.50 12.92
CA THR A 198 8.18 -19.12 13.42
C THR A 198 6.86 -18.50 13.87
N GLU A 199 5.82 -18.63 13.06
CA GLU A 199 4.49 -18.13 13.43
C GLU A 199 3.92 -18.86 14.65
N GLU A 200 4.03 -20.20 14.70
CA GLU A 200 3.57 -20.99 15.85
C GLU A 200 4.28 -20.62 17.15
N ARG A 201 5.62 -20.46 17.11
CA ARG A 201 6.38 -19.98 18.27
C ARG A 201 5.91 -18.60 18.72
N PHE A 202 5.69 -17.69 17.77
CA PHE A 202 5.22 -16.35 18.09
C PHE A 202 3.82 -16.36 18.70
N LYS A 203 2.88 -17.12 18.13
CA LYS A 203 1.53 -17.27 18.67
C LYS A 203 1.54 -17.85 20.10
N SER A 204 2.39 -18.85 20.37
CA SER A 204 2.54 -19.40 21.72
C SER A 204 3.08 -18.37 22.73
N ILE A 205 3.95 -17.44 22.30
CA ILE A 205 4.38 -16.32 23.13
C ILE A 205 3.20 -15.38 23.40
N CYS A 206 2.40 -15.03 22.38
CA CYS A 206 1.20 -14.20 22.56
C CYS A 206 0.20 -14.83 23.54
N GLU A 207 -0.07 -16.14 23.41
CA GLU A 207 -0.92 -16.88 24.37
C GLU A 207 -0.38 -16.79 25.80
N THR A 208 0.94 -16.94 25.98
CA THR A 208 1.59 -16.83 27.30
C THR A 208 1.45 -15.44 27.91
N LEU A 209 1.42 -14.40 27.06
CA LEU A 209 1.32 -13.00 27.47
C LEU A 209 -0.13 -12.49 27.49
N SER A 210 -1.12 -13.37 27.25
CA SER A 210 -2.54 -13.00 27.10
C SER A 210 -2.74 -11.88 26.07
N ILE A 211 -2.08 -12.00 24.93
CA ILE A 211 -2.18 -11.08 23.79
C ILE A 211 -3.04 -11.76 22.73
N ASP A 212 -4.13 -11.10 22.36
CA ASP A 212 -5.03 -11.60 21.32
C ASP A 212 -4.35 -11.50 19.95
N VAL A 213 -4.45 -12.56 19.16
CA VAL A 213 -3.92 -12.65 17.79
C VAL A 213 -5.09 -12.89 16.85
N ALA A 214 -5.24 -12.04 15.83
CA ALA A 214 -6.29 -12.23 14.83
C ALA A 214 -5.99 -13.45 13.94
N ASP A 215 -7.04 -14.10 13.43
CA ASP A 215 -6.92 -15.28 12.56
C ASP A 215 -6.24 -14.99 11.21
N ARG A 216 -6.22 -13.73 10.78
CA ARG A 216 -5.67 -13.27 9.50
C ARG A 216 -4.16 -13.05 9.55
N ARG A 217 -3.47 -13.46 8.47
CA ARG A 217 -2.02 -13.25 8.27
C ARG A 217 -1.70 -12.86 6.82
N LEU A 218 -0.66 -12.05 6.63
CA LEU A 218 -0.10 -11.76 5.31
C LEU A 218 1.26 -12.45 5.15
N LEU A 219 1.50 -12.98 3.95
CA LEU A 219 2.72 -13.73 3.62
C LEU A 219 3.49 -12.99 2.52
N PHE A 220 4.70 -12.54 2.83
CA PHE A 220 5.64 -11.94 1.88
C PHE A 220 6.90 -12.81 1.75
N PRO A 221 7.70 -12.71 0.67
CA PRO A 221 8.91 -13.52 0.55
C PRO A 221 9.87 -13.43 1.74
N GLU A 222 9.99 -12.24 2.36
CA GLU A 222 10.90 -11.99 3.48
C GLU A 222 10.21 -11.66 4.81
N ARG A 223 8.87 -11.65 4.85
CA ARG A 223 8.08 -11.26 6.03
C ARG A 223 6.84 -12.11 6.22
N ARG A 224 6.40 -12.21 7.47
CA ARG A 224 5.08 -12.71 7.86
C ARG A 224 4.45 -11.62 8.72
N VAL A 225 3.24 -11.19 8.40
CA VAL A 225 2.56 -10.14 9.17
C VAL A 225 1.37 -10.76 9.88
N LEU A 226 1.39 -10.63 11.20
CA LEU A 226 0.30 -11.00 12.09
C LEU A 226 -0.30 -9.74 12.68
N LEU A 227 -1.54 -9.83 13.14
CA LEU A 227 -2.23 -8.73 13.79
C LEU A 227 -2.51 -9.10 15.24
N ILE A 228 -2.07 -8.28 16.18
CA ILE A 228 -2.24 -8.51 17.63
C ILE A 228 -2.92 -7.32 18.30
N GLN A 229 -3.55 -7.54 19.45
CA GLN A 229 -4.02 -6.45 20.32
C GLN A 229 -3.11 -6.34 21.55
N ALA A 230 -2.31 -5.27 21.65
CA ALA A 230 -1.30 -5.14 22.71
C ALA A 230 -1.05 -3.70 23.16
N ASN A 231 -0.78 -3.54 24.45
CA ASN A 231 -0.34 -2.27 25.04
C ASN A 231 1.18 -2.15 25.13
N LYS A 232 1.70 -1.00 25.59
CA LYS A 232 3.15 -0.75 25.71
C LYS A 232 3.90 -1.84 26.47
N THR A 233 3.38 -2.22 27.63
CA THR A 233 4.03 -3.20 28.52
C THR A 233 4.09 -4.58 27.86
N GLN A 234 3.03 -4.98 27.16
CA GLN A 234 2.97 -6.22 26.40
C GLN A 234 3.96 -6.20 25.23
N LEU A 235 4.05 -5.10 24.49
CA LEU A 235 4.98 -4.94 23.38
C LEU A 235 6.45 -4.98 23.83
N GLN A 236 6.78 -4.30 24.95
CA GLN A 236 8.09 -4.41 25.59
C GLN A 236 8.42 -5.85 25.98
N THR A 237 7.43 -6.58 26.50
CA THR A 237 7.61 -7.98 26.86
C THR A 237 7.79 -8.87 25.63
N LEU A 238 7.06 -8.60 24.53
CA LEU A 238 7.13 -9.35 23.29
C LEU A 238 8.51 -9.31 22.63
N ILE A 239 9.11 -8.12 22.49
CA ILE A 239 10.46 -7.97 21.90
C ILE A 239 11.54 -8.70 22.69
N GLU A 240 11.24 -8.89 23.96
CA GLU A 240 12.07 -9.54 24.95
C GLU A 240 11.91 -11.08 24.91
N TYR A 241 10.74 -11.61 24.53
CA TYR A 241 10.47 -13.05 24.43
C TYR A 241 10.73 -13.61 23.03
N SER A 242 10.52 -12.82 21.96
CA SER A 242 10.59 -13.29 20.58
C SER A 242 11.83 -12.81 19.84
N ASP A 243 12.53 -13.75 19.19
CA ASP A 243 13.64 -13.51 18.25
C ASP A 243 13.17 -13.18 16.83
N ASP A 244 11.88 -13.37 16.57
CA ASP A 244 11.32 -13.41 15.22
C ASP A 244 10.77 -12.05 14.78
N ILE A 245 10.45 -11.16 15.73
CA ILE A 245 9.97 -9.79 15.45
C ILE A 245 11.07 -8.99 14.74
N ALA A 246 10.71 -8.42 13.58
CA ALA A 246 11.53 -7.49 12.81
C ALA A 246 11.07 -6.05 13.03
N GLU A 247 9.77 -5.81 13.04
CA GLU A 247 9.15 -4.48 13.05
C GLU A 247 7.72 -4.58 13.60
N PHE A 248 7.22 -3.49 14.15
CA PHE A 248 5.81 -3.27 14.44
C PHE A 248 5.30 -2.07 13.66
N ARG A 249 4.02 -2.11 13.33
CA ARG A 249 3.30 -0.97 12.77
C ARG A 249 1.95 -0.84 13.43
N MET A 250 1.43 0.38 13.48
CA MET A 250 0.02 0.55 13.80
C MET A 250 -0.83 -0.22 12.79
N ALA A 251 -1.86 -0.94 13.26
CA ALA A 251 -2.75 -1.64 12.36
C ALA A 251 -3.67 -0.66 11.66
N ARG A 252 -3.19 -0.10 10.54
CA ARG A 252 -3.81 0.93 9.70
C ARG A 252 -4.53 2.02 10.48
N GLU A 253 -3.91 3.19 10.52
CA GLU A 253 -4.60 4.43 10.89
C GLU A 253 -5.91 4.55 10.10
N CYS A 254 -6.99 4.84 10.82
CA CYS A 254 -8.28 5.04 10.19
C CYS A 254 -8.19 6.24 9.26
N THR A 255 -8.84 6.18 8.11
CA THR A 255 -8.81 7.23 7.07
C THR A 255 -9.11 8.62 7.61
N GLY A 256 -10.00 8.74 8.60
CA GLY A 256 -10.31 10.01 9.23
C GLY A 256 -9.13 10.63 9.97
N PHE A 257 -8.12 9.87 10.42
CA PHE A 257 -6.91 10.43 11.04
C PHE A 257 -6.26 11.44 10.10
N PHE A 258 -5.94 11.02 8.88
CA PHE A 258 -5.36 11.88 7.86
C PHE A 258 -6.28 13.04 7.45
N MET A 259 -7.61 12.81 7.47
CA MET A 259 -8.59 13.86 7.15
C MET A 259 -8.62 15.00 8.17
N HIS A 260 -8.19 14.74 9.41
CA HIS A 260 -8.25 15.70 10.52
C HIS A 260 -6.87 16.09 11.06
N GLU A 261 -5.79 15.59 10.46
CA GLU A 261 -4.40 15.84 10.88
C GLU A 261 -4.00 17.30 10.62
N PRO A 262 -3.67 18.10 11.66
CA PRO A 262 -3.27 19.50 11.48
C PRO A 262 -2.03 19.70 10.60
N GLU A 263 -1.10 18.74 10.58
CA GLU A 263 0.12 18.80 9.78
C GLU A 263 -0.02 18.17 8.38
N ILE A 264 -1.23 17.85 7.94
CA ILE A 264 -1.45 17.08 6.71
C ILE A 264 -0.82 17.73 5.48
N HIS A 265 -0.76 19.06 5.41
CA HIS A 265 -0.09 19.75 4.30
C HIS A 265 1.41 19.43 4.22
N THR A 266 2.10 19.38 5.36
CA THR A 266 3.51 19.00 5.46
C THR A 266 3.73 17.56 5.02
N TRP A 267 2.81 16.67 5.37
CA TRP A 267 2.90 15.25 5.00
C TRP A 267 2.67 15.05 3.50
N ILE A 268 1.78 15.85 2.90
CA ILE A 268 1.58 15.87 1.46
C ILE A 268 2.82 16.42 0.73
N ASP A 269 3.46 17.46 1.28
CA ASP A 269 4.71 17.98 0.72
C ASP A 269 5.84 16.93 0.78
N ASP A 270 6.01 16.25 1.93
CA ASP A 270 6.95 15.14 2.06
C ASP A 270 6.65 13.99 1.09
N LEU A 271 5.38 13.58 0.98
CA LEU A 271 4.98 12.56 0.03
C LEU A 271 5.27 12.98 -1.41
N GLN A 272 4.97 14.23 -1.78
CA GLN A 272 5.26 14.77 -3.10
C GLN A 272 6.76 14.69 -3.43
N GLU A 273 7.65 15.01 -2.47
CA GLU A 273 9.10 14.91 -2.66
C GLU A 273 9.59 13.46 -2.83
N ARG A 274 8.87 12.49 -2.26
CA ARG A 274 9.16 11.06 -2.38
C ARG A 274 8.58 10.40 -3.63
N VAL A 275 7.66 11.07 -4.33
CA VAL A 275 7.02 10.54 -5.53
C VAL A 275 7.98 10.56 -6.71
N ILE A 276 8.18 9.38 -7.29
CA ILE A 276 8.87 9.19 -8.57
C ILE A 276 7.78 8.92 -9.60
N GLY A 277 7.56 9.90 -10.49
CA GLY A 277 6.54 9.80 -11.54
C GLY A 277 6.77 8.63 -12.51
N PRO A 278 5.74 8.25 -13.28
CA PRO A 278 5.84 7.18 -14.26
C PRO A 278 6.90 7.49 -15.33
N ARG A 279 7.40 6.46 -16.00
CA ARG A 279 8.30 6.65 -17.13
C ARG A 279 7.49 7.13 -18.34
N ASP A 280 8.13 7.80 -19.28
CA ASP A 280 7.44 8.25 -20.51
C ASP A 280 6.79 7.09 -21.29
N ASP A 281 7.39 5.89 -21.23
CA ASP A 281 6.90 4.66 -21.87
C ASP A 281 5.94 3.82 -20.98
N SER A 282 5.59 4.31 -19.80
CA SER A 282 4.60 3.67 -18.93
C SER A 282 3.20 3.70 -19.56
N PRO A 283 2.36 2.69 -19.29
CA PRO A 283 0.96 2.71 -19.72
C PRO A 283 0.16 3.79 -18.98
N ALA A 284 -1.08 4.01 -19.39
CA ALA A 284 -2.03 4.88 -18.71
C ALA A 284 -3.29 4.14 -18.22
N ILE A 285 -3.90 4.69 -17.19
CA ILE A 285 -5.32 4.47 -16.90
C ILE A 285 -6.09 5.74 -17.23
N CYS A 286 -7.08 5.63 -18.11
CA CYS A 286 -7.97 6.72 -18.47
C CYS A 286 -9.26 6.67 -17.66
N VAL A 287 -9.45 7.66 -16.78
CA VAL A 287 -10.62 7.83 -15.92
C VAL A 287 -11.69 8.64 -16.66
N LEU A 288 -12.86 8.02 -16.88
CA LEU A 288 -14.04 8.65 -17.48
C LEU A 288 -15.00 9.09 -16.36
N ASP A 289 -14.97 10.39 -16.01
CA ASP A 289 -15.65 10.89 -14.80
C ASP A 289 -16.05 12.39 -14.88
N THR A 290 -16.07 13.12 -13.76
CA THR A 290 -16.51 14.52 -13.63
C THR A 290 -15.42 15.56 -13.94
N GLY A 291 -14.23 15.09 -14.37
CA GLY A 291 -13.02 15.87 -14.58
C GLY A 291 -11.99 15.66 -13.47
N VAL A 292 -10.89 16.41 -13.50
CA VAL A 292 -9.80 16.28 -12.51
C VAL A 292 -9.27 17.65 -12.07
N ASN A 293 -8.91 17.79 -10.80
CA ASN A 293 -8.02 18.85 -10.37
C ASN A 293 -6.55 18.46 -10.63
N ARG A 294 -6.08 18.64 -11.87
CA ARG A 294 -4.67 18.36 -12.25
C ARG A 294 -3.65 19.14 -11.42
N GLY A 295 -4.04 20.30 -10.89
CA GLY A 295 -3.19 21.16 -10.06
C GLY A 295 -3.00 20.66 -8.63
N HIS A 296 -3.64 19.55 -8.25
CA HIS A 296 -3.36 18.89 -6.97
C HIS A 296 -1.91 18.40 -6.92
N ARG A 297 -1.18 18.71 -5.83
CA ARG A 297 0.25 18.39 -5.65
C ARG A 297 0.63 16.94 -5.95
N LEU A 298 -0.24 15.99 -5.58
CA LEU A 298 -0.05 14.56 -5.89
C LEU A 298 -0.53 14.14 -7.29
N LEU A 299 -1.37 14.90 -7.99
CA LEU A 299 -1.83 14.52 -9.34
C LEU A 299 -0.96 15.13 -10.44
N GLU A 300 -0.38 16.30 -10.20
CA GLU A 300 0.49 16.96 -11.17
C GLU A 300 1.64 16.08 -11.70
N PRO A 301 2.33 15.25 -10.87
CA PRO A 301 3.42 14.39 -11.35
C PRO A 301 2.99 13.20 -12.21
N VAL A 302 1.70 12.85 -12.22
CA VAL A 302 1.16 11.62 -12.83
C VAL A 302 0.07 11.89 -13.86
N CYS A 303 -0.38 13.14 -14.00
CA CYS A 303 -1.41 13.55 -14.95
C CYS A 303 -0.94 14.77 -15.76
N GLN A 304 -0.68 14.57 -17.04
CA GLN A 304 -0.21 15.63 -17.94
C GLN A 304 -1.36 16.54 -18.37
N ALA A 305 -1.07 17.78 -18.73
CA ALA A 305 -2.11 18.70 -19.21
C ALA A 305 -2.78 18.21 -20.52
N SER A 306 -2.04 17.52 -21.38
CA SER A 306 -2.56 16.86 -22.59
C SER A 306 -3.47 15.68 -22.31
N ASP A 307 -3.45 15.16 -21.08
CA ASP A 307 -4.16 13.95 -20.67
C ASP A 307 -5.51 14.28 -20.01
N CYS A 308 -5.83 15.58 -19.88
CA CYS A 308 -7.10 16.07 -19.35
C CYS A 308 -7.99 16.56 -20.49
N LEU A 309 -9.06 15.82 -20.81
CA LEU A 309 -9.99 16.13 -21.90
C LEU A 309 -11.44 16.22 -21.39
N THR A 310 -12.35 16.62 -22.27
CA THR A 310 -13.80 16.66 -22.02
C THR A 310 -14.54 16.35 -23.31
N VAL A 311 -15.59 15.54 -23.24
CA VAL A 311 -16.42 15.22 -24.43
C VAL A 311 -17.25 16.41 -24.91
N MET A 312 -17.42 17.41 -24.05
CA MET A 312 -18.08 18.69 -24.34
C MET A 312 -17.16 19.83 -23.90
N GLU A 313 -16.68 20.60 -24.86
CA GLU A 313 -15.72 21.70 -24.63
C GLU A 313 -16.25 22.72 -23.60
N SER A 314 -17.55 23.01 -23.62
CA SER A 314 -18.19 23.99 -22.72
C SER A 314 -18.12 23.64 -21.24
N TRP A 315 -17.91 22.37 -20.88
CA TRP A 315 -17.76 21.94 -19.49
C TRP A 315 -16.38 22.20 -18.89
N GLY A 316 -15.37 22.46 -19.75
CA GLY A 316 -13.97 22.41 -19.37
C GLY A 316 -13.53 21.03 -18.83
N VAL A 317 -12.27 20.93 -18.39
CA VAL A 317 -11.66 19.66 -17.93
C VAL A 317 -11.62 19.53 -16.41
N ASN A 318 -11.85 20.63 -15.69
CA ASN A 318 -11.76 20.67 -14.24
C ASN A 318 -12.89 19.86 -13.61
N ASP A 319 -12.56 19.22 -12.49
CA ASP A 319 -13.54 18.53 -11.67
C ASP A 319 -14.54 19.51 -11.06
N HIS A 320 -15.80 19.33 -11.43
CA HIS A 320 -16.89 20.19 -10.99
C HIS A 320 -17.68 19.60 -9.83
N HIS A 321 -17.55 18.29 -9.57
CA HIS A 321 -18.37 17.59 -8.59
C HIS A 321 -18.12 18.14 -7.18
N PRO A 322 -19.14 18.45 -6.36
CA PRO A 322 -18.93 19.08 -5.05
C PRO A 322 -17.93 18.35 -4.14
N ARG A 323 -17.98 17.02 -4.11
CA ARG A 323 -17.02 16.16 -3.38
C ARG A 323 -15.71 15.86 -4.13
N GLY A 324 -15.59 16.30 -5.38
CA GLY A 324 -14.43 16.01 -6.23
C GLY A 324 -14.33 14.56 -6.67
N HIS A 325 -15.42 13.98 -7.19
CA HIS A 325 -15.51 12.55 -7.50
C HIS A 325 -14.41 12.11 -8.49
N GLY A 326 -14.30 12.76 -9.64
CA GLY A 326 -13.27 12.45 -10.63
C GLY A 326 -11.84 12.69 -10.14
N THR A 327 -11.62 13.71 -9.31
CA THR A 327 -10.31 13.93 -8.66
C THR A 327 -9.97 12.80 -7.70
N GLY A 328 -10.93 12.36 -6.89
CA GLY A 328 -10.77 11.21 -5.99
C GLY A 328 -10.54 9.89 -6.73
N MET A 329 -11.23 9.67 -7.86
CA MET A 329 -10.97 8.53 -8.74
C MET A 329 -9.51 8.53 -9.25
N CYS A 330 -9.03 9.70 -9.70
CA CYS A 330 -7.66 9.85 -10.21
C CYS A 330 -6.62 9.58 -9.12
N GLY A 331 -6.86 10.04 -7.89
CA GLY A 331 -5.98 9.79 -6.74
C GLY A 331 -5.86 8.31 -6.40
N LEU A 332 -6.99 7.60 -6.26
CA LEU A 332 -6.98 6.15 -6.01
C LEU A 332 -6.37 5.37 -7.17
N THR A 333 -6.64 5.79 -8.40
CA THR A 333 -6.08 5.16 -9.59
C THR A 333 -4.56 5.27 -9.62
N ALA A 334 -4.00 6.43 -9.28
CA ALA A 334 -2.54 6.65 -9.28
C ALA A 334 -1.84 5.93 -8.11
N TYR A 335 -2.38 6.04 -6.90
CA TYR A 335 -1.66 5.71 -5.67
C TYR A 335 -2.17 4.45 -4.95
N GLY A 336 -3.35 3.96 -5.30
CA GLY A 336 -4.11 3.12 -4.37
C GLY A 336 -4.61 3.96 -3.19
N PRO A 337 -4.96 3.32 -2.05
CA PRO A 337 -5.35 4.03 -0.84
C PRO A 337 -4.16 4.84 -0.30
N LEU A 338 -4.34 6.16 -0.11
CA LEU A 338 -3.27 7.07 0.29
C LEU A 338 -2.77 6.85 1.73
N GLU A 339 -3.49 6.08 2.55
CA GLU A 339 -3.10 5.76 3.91
C GLU A 339 -1.70 5.12 3.95
N LEU A 340 -1.40 4.22 3.01
CA LEU A 340 -0.11 3.51 2.96
C LEU A 340 1.09 4.42 2.60
N PRO A 341 1.05 5.23 1.52
CA PRO A 341 2.17 6.12 1.19
C PRO A 341 2.33 7.31 2.16
N LEU A 342 1.27 7.73 2.86
CA LEU A 342 1.35 8.74 3.92
C LEU A 342 1.95 8.17 5.20
N ALA A 343 1.60 6.95 5.59
CA ALA A 343 2.21 6.21 6.70
C ALA A 343 3.57 5.57 6.32
N SER A 344 4.32 6.16 5.38
CA SER A 344 5.62 5.64 4.98
C SER A 344 6.58 6.76 4.59
N SER A 345 7.85 6.60 4.93
CA SER A 345 8.93 7.49 4.49
C SER A 345 9.67 6.96 3.24
N GLU A 346 9.21 5.87 2.64
CA GLU A 346 9.87 5.27 1.47
C GLU A 346 9.50 6.01 0.17
N PRO A 347 10.37 5.99 -0.86
CA PRO A 347 10.04 6.50 -2.19
C PRO A 347 8.85 5.76 -2.80
N VAL A 348 7.93 6.52 -3.42
CA VAL A 348 6.73 5.97 -4.08
C VAL A 348 6.92 6.04 -5.59
N THR A 349 7.19 4.89 -6.22
CA THR A 349 7.35 4.81 -7.68
C THR A 349 6.02 4.52 -8.35
N LEU A 350 5.53 5.47 -9.14
CA LEU A 350 4.30 5.31 -9.91
C LEU A 350 4.56 4.51 -11.18
N THR A 351 3.66 3.57 -11.48
CA THR A 351 3.86 2.59 -12.55
C THR A 351 3.23 3.00 -13.88
N HIS A 352 2.21 3.86 -13.83
CA HIS A 352 1.37 4.24 -14.96
C HIS A 352 0.92 5.71 -14.83
N TRP A 353 0.63 6.33 -15.97
CA TRP A 353 0.04 7.66 -16.06
C TRP A 353 -1.47 7.62 -15.74
N VAL A 354 -2.03 8.74 -15.30
CA VAL A 354 -3.47 8.93 -15.18
C VAL A 354 -3.94 9.93 -16.24
N GLU A 355 -4.85 9.47 -17.10
CA GLU A 355 -5.59 10.29 -18.06
C GLU A 355 -6.99 10.56 -17.49
N SER A 356 -7.57 11.73 -17.76
CA SER A 356 -8.92 12.08 -17.30
C SER A 356 -9.73 12.64 -18.46
N VAL A 357 -10.85 11.99 -18.77
CA VAL A 357 -11.80 12.50 -19.75
C VAL A 357 -13.12 12.77 -19.05
N LYS A 358 -13.51 14.04 -19.01
CA LYS A 358 -14.78 14.45 -18.43
C LYS A 358 -15.92 13.96 -19.30
N LEU A 359 -16.65 12.98 -18.80
CA LEU A 359 -17.81 12.34 -19.42
C LEU A 359 -19.12 12.78 -18.76
N LEU A 360 -19.09 13.17 -17.49
CA LEU A 360 -20.25 13.73 -16.78
C LEU A 360 -20.07 15.26 -16.60
N GLY A 361 -21.04 16.01 -17.13
CA GLY A 361 -21.09 17.47 -17.03
C GLY A 361 -21.78 17.99 -15.78
N PRO A 362 -21.66 19.29 -15.46
CA PRO A 362 -22.34 19.90 -14.33
C PRO A 362 -23.86 19.84 -14.43
N GLU A 363 -24.52 19.54 -13.31
CA GLU A 363 -25.97 19.55 -13.22
C GLU A 363 -26.53 20.94 -13.57
N GLY A 364 -27.59 20.97 -14.39
CA GLY A 364 -28.22 22.22 -14.84
C GLY A 364 -27.42 23.04 -15.86
N HIS A 365 -26.29 22.51 -16.36
CA HIS A 365 -25.57 23.13 -17.46
C HIS A 365 -26.42 23.14 -18.75
N VAL A 366 -26.23 24.14 -19.61
CA VAL A 366 -27.01 24.31 -20.85
C VAL A 366 -26.79 23.17 -21.85
N ASP A 367 -25.54 22.70 -21.92
CA ASP A 367 -25.16 21.52 -22.69
C ASP A 367 -25.15 20.28 -21.79
N THR A 368 -25.96 19.29 -22.14
CA THR A 368 -26.09 17.99 -21.46
C THR A 368 -25.97 16.84 -22.47
N LEU A 369 -25.65 15.63 -22.00
CA LEU A 369 -25.67 14.45 -22.86
C LEU A 369 -27.09 13.89 -22.94
N PRO A 370 -27.65 13.71 -24.15
CA PRO A 370 -28.87 12.94 -24.33
C PRO A 370 -28.65 11.50 -23.84
N LYS A 371 -29.58 11.01 -23.02
CA LYS A 371 -29.44 9.69 -22.37
C LYS A 371 -29.31 8.54 -23.38
N ASP A 372 -30.02 8.63 -24.49
CA ASP A 372 -29.97 7.66 -25.60
C ASP A 372 -28.60 7.61 -26.31
N LEU A 373 -27.72 8.58 -26.07
CA LEU A 373 -26.40 8.69 -26.68
C LEU A 373 -25.24 8.39 -25.72
N TRP A 374 -25.50 7.94 -24.49
CA TRP A 374 -24.44 7.60 -23.52
C TRP A 374 -23.38 6.66 -24.10
N GLY A 375 -23.80 5.61 -24.82
CA GLY A 375 -22.87 4.70 -25.49
C GLY A 375 -21.94 5.39 -26.50
N GLN A 376 -22.47 6.31 -27.30
CA GLN A 376 -21.69 7.08 -28.27
C GLN A 376 -20.70 8.02 -27.58
N PHE A 377 -21.11 8.69 -26.50
CA PHE A 377 -20.24 9.59 -25.75
C PHE A 377 -19.15 8.85 -24.97
N THR A 378 -19.43 7.66 -24.44
CA THR A 378 -18.40 6.80 -23.85
C THR A 378 -17.36 6.37 -24.88
N GLN A 379 -17.78 5.94 -26.08
CA GLN A 379 -16.86 5.62 -27.17
C GLN A 379 -16.05 6.84 -27.60
N ARG A 380 -16.71 8.00 -27.76
CA ARG A 380 -16.05 9.26 -28.11
C ARG A 380 -14.98 9.65 -27.08
N ALA A 381 -15.27 9.52 -25.78
CA ALA A 381 -14.30 9.80 -24.73
C ALA A 381 -13.02 8.96 -24.88
N ALA A 382 -13.18 7.66 -25.17
CA ALA A 382 -12.06 6.77 -25.42
C ALA A 382 -11.28 7.14 -26.70
N TYR A 383 -11.97 7.43 -27.80
CA TYR A 383 -11.31 7.79 -29.05
C TYR A 383 -10.58 9.13 -28.98
N GLU A 384 -11.11 10.13 -28.26
CA GLU A 384 -10.47 11.44 -28.14
C GLU A 384 -9.11 11.35 -27.45
N ILE A 385 -9.00 10.61 -26.34
CA ILE A 385 -7.69 10.44 -25.68
C ILE A 385 -6.73 9.59 -26.51
N GLU A 386 -7.24 8.60 -27.26
CA GLU A 386 -6.45 7.80 -28.20
C GLU A 386 -5.88 8.65 -29.35
N ILE A 387 -6.62 9.64 -29.83
CA ILE A 387 -6.15 10.57 -30.86
C ILE A 387 -5.02 11.47 -30.31
N ILE A 388 -5.13 11.91 -29.06
CA ILE A 388 -4.13 12.78 -28.44
C ILE A 388 -2.86 12.00 -28.04
N GLN A 389 -3.01 10.74 -27.61
CA GLN A 389 -1.92 9.88 -27.14
C GLN A 389 -1.84 8.55 -27.93
N PRO A 390 -1.63 8.55 -29.25
CA PRO A 390 -1.83 7.36 -30.09
C PRO A 390 -0.96 6.15 -29.73
N GLU A 391 0.26 6.38 -29.27
CA GLU A 391 1.24 5.31 -28.98
C GLU A 391 1.18 4.78 -27.54
N ARG A 392 0.36 5.41 -26.66
CA ARG A 392 0.32 5.03 -25.25
C ARG A 392 -0.63 3.84 -25.05
N SER A 393 -0.12 2.76 -24.48
CA SER A 393 -0.94 1.63 -24.03
C SER A 393 -1.82 2.07 -22.87
N ARG A 394 -3.12 1.79 -22.92
CA ARG A 394 -4.08 2.26 -21.91
C ARG A 394 -5.15 1.24 -21.54
N SER A 395 -5.68 1.38 -20.32
CA SER A 395 -6.93 0.78 -19.88
C SER A 395 -7.89 1.87 -19.40
N PHE A 396 -9.19 1.60 -19.41
CA PHE A 396 -10.22 2.58 -19.05
C PHE A 396 -10.86 2.25 -17.71
N CYS A 397 -11.16 3.29 -16.92
CA CYS A 397 -11.87 3.23 -15.66
C CYS A 397 -13.12 4.12 -15.76
N MET A 398 -14.30 3.56 -15.49
CA MET A 398 -15.55 4.32 -15.50
C MET A 398 -16.40 3.96 -14.28
N ALA A 399 -16.74 4.96 -13.48
CA ALA A 399 -17.62 4.80 -12.31
C ALA A 399 -19.00 5.46 -12.48
N ILE A 400 -19.30 5.94 -13.69
CA ILE A 400 -20.61 6.49 -14.04
C ILE A 400 -21.51 5.33 -14.49
N THR A 401 -22.61 5.12 -13.77
CA THR A 401 -23.63 4.12 -14.09
C THR A 401 -25.04 4.68 -13.92
N SER A 402 -26.02 4.01 -14.50
CA SER A 402 -27.43 4.37 -14.46
C SER A 402 -28.27 3.28 -13.81
N ILE A 403 -29.25 3.69 -13.02
CA ILE A 403 -30.29 2.81 -12.48
C ILE A 403 -31.41 2.54 -13.50
N GLU A 404 -31.42 3.30 -14.59
CA GLU A 404 -32.33 3.13 -15.73
C GLU A 404 -31.85 1.93 -16.57
N ASP A 405 -32.77 1.18 -17.18
CA ASP A 405 -32.50 -0.01 -18.01
C ASP A 405 -31.90 -1.23 -17.28
N ARG A 406 -32.24 -1.43 -15.99
CA ARG A 406 -31.95 -2.66 -15.22
C ARG A 406 -32.87 -3.84 -15.61
N ASP A 407 -32.91 -4.19 -16.89
CA ASP A 407 -33.78 -5.23 -17.43
C ASP A 407 -33.20 -6.64 -17.23
N ARG A 408 -32.97 -7.04 -15.98
CA ARG A 408 -32.56 -8.42 -15.62
C ARG A 408 -31.29 -8.90 -16.34
N GLY A 409 -30.39 -7.96 -16.68
CA GLY A 409 -29.15 -8.21 -17.41
C GLY A 409 -29.23 -8.06 -18.93
N MET A 410 -30.40 -7.69 -19.48
CA MET A 410 -30.55 -7.45 -20.91
C MET A 410 -29.58 -6.36 -21.39
N PRO A 411 -28.93 -6.53 -22.57
CA PRO A 411 -28.09 -5.51 -23.16
C PRO A 411 -28.88 -4.24 -23.48
N SER A 412 -28.32 -3.12 -23.03
CA SER A 412 -28.71 -1.77 -23.42
C SER A 412 -27.90 -1.30 -24.63
N SER A 413 -28.29 -0.15 -25.20
CA SER A 413 -27.48 0.53 -26.22
C SER A 413 -26.11 0.96 -25.67
N TRP A 414 -26.04 1.32 -24.38
CA TRP A 414 -24.80 1.74 -23.73
C TRP A 414 -23.85 0.56 -23.49
N SER A 415 -24.32 -0.53 -22.87
CA SER A 415 -23.53 -1.76 -22.69
C SER A 415 -23.10 -2.39 -24.02
N GLY A 416 -23.97 -2.35 -25.05
CA GLY A 416 -23.59 -2.76 -26.41
C GLY A 416 -22.47 -1.90 -27.01
N ALA A 417 -22.48 -0.59 -26.78
CA ALA A 417 -21.41 0.31 -27.23
C ALA A 417 -20.09 0.05 -26.48
N VAL A 418 -20.16 -0.25 -25.19
CA VAL A 418 -19.01 -0.69 -24.38
C VAL A 418 -18.45 -2.02 -24.90
N ASP A 419 -19.32 -2.99 -25.22
CA ASP A 419 -18.91 -4.27 -25.79
C ASP A 419 -18.23 -4.12 -27.15
N GLN A 420 -18.77 -3.25 -28.01
CA GLN A 420 -18.15 -2.92 -29.30
C GLN A 420 -16.77 -2.26 -29.12
N LEU A 421 -16.65 -1.32 -28.17
CA LEU A 421 -15.39 -0.61 -27.88
C LEU A 421 -14.31 -1.54 -27.34
N THR A 422 -14.66 -2.40 -26.38
CA THR A 422 -13.72 -3.28 -25.68
C THR A 422 -13.30 -4.48 -26.53
N SER A 423 -14.21 -5.05 -27.32
CA SER A 423 -13.88 -6.14 -28.25
C SER A 423 -13.05 -5.69 -29.46
N GLY A 424 -13.02 -4.39 -29.76
CA GLY A 424 -12.38 -3.86 -30.97
C GLY A 424 -13.08 -4.26 -32.26
N TYR A 425 -14.37 -4.60 -32.21
CA TYR A 425 -15.09 -5.16 -33.37
C TYR A 425 -15.07 -4.24 -34.61
N MET A 426 -15.01 -2.92 -34.41
CA MET A 426 -15.08 -1.94 -35.49
C MET A 426 -13.71 -1.46 -35.98
N ASP A 427 -12.66 -1.56 -35.15
CA ASP A 427 -11.35 -0.94 -35.39
C ASP A 427 -10.16 -1.89 -35.15
N ASP A 428 -10.43 -3.17 -34.84
CA ASP A 428 -9.47 -4.20 -34.45
C ASP A 428 -8.62 -3.86 -33.21
N ASN A 429 -8.99 -2.82 -32.45
CA ASN A 429 -8.29 -2.39 -31.25
C ASN A 429 -9.02 -2.84 -29.99
N ARG A 430 -8.47 -3.83 -29.30
CA ARG A 430 -9.05 -4.37 -28.06
C ARG A 430 -8.69 -3.48 -26.88
N ARG A 431 -9.64 -3.29 -25.96
CA ARG A 431 -9.47 -2.39 -24.80
C ARG A 431 -9.94 -3.07 -23.53
N LEU A 432 -9.20 -2.86 -22.45
CA LEU A 432 -9.66 -3.19 -21.11
C LEU A 432 -10.44 -2.00 -20.57
N MET A 433 -11.68 -2.22 -20.17
CA MET A 433 -12.50 -1.23 -19.47
C MET A 433 -13.03 -1.84 -18.18
N MET A 434 -12.79 -1.14 -17.07
CA MET A 434 -13.32 -1.47 -15.76
C MET A 434 -14.50 -0.56 -15.45
N ILE A 435 -15.62 -1.14 -15.02
CA ILE A 435 -16.87 -0.43 -14.78
C ILE A 435 -17.37 -0.78 -13.38
N SER A 436 -17.81 0.23 -12.63
CA SER A 436 -18.40 0.00 -11.31
C SER A 436 -19.70 -0.78 -11.42
N ALA A 437 -19.95 -1.71 -10.50
CA ALA A 437 -21.16 -2.54 -10.52
C ALA A 437 -22.46 -1.72 -10.33
N GLY A 438 -22.35 -0.55 -9.71
CA GLY A 438 -23.50 0.23 -9.24
C GLY A 438 -23.69 0.07 -7.73
N ASN A 439 -24.32 1.08 -7.12
CA ASN A 439 -24.42 1.20 -5.67
C ASN A 439 -25.82 0.88 -5.14
N VAL A 440 -25.85 0.17 -4.02
CA VAL A 440 -26.98 0.14 -3.09
C VAL A 440 -26.93 1.42 -2.25
N ASP A 441 -27.98 2.22 -2.33
CA ASP A 441 -28.06 3.53 -1.69
C ASP A 441 -29.46 3.77 -1.12
N GLY A 442 -29.53 4.46 0.03
CA GLY A 442 -30.75 4.78 0.75
C GLY A 442 -30.93 4.05 2.08
N ASP A 443 -31.50 4.75 3.06
CA ASP A 443 -31.66 4.28 4.44
C ASP A 443 -32.37 2.91 4.54
N ASP A 444 -33.47 2.72 3.80
CA ASP A 444 -34.23 1.46 3.80
C ASP A 444 -33.41 0.29 3.25
N GLU A 445 -32.60 0.53 2.22
CA GLU A 445 -31.75 -0.48 1.60
C GLU A 445 -30.57 -0.85 2.51
N TRP A 446 -29.98 0.13 3.19
CA TRP A 446 -28.90 -0.12 4.15
C TRP A 446 -29.40 -0.85 5.40
N LEU A 447 -30.62 -0.54 5.87
CA LEU A 447 -31.28 -1.30 6.94
C LEU A 447 -31.55 -2.75 6.56
N ALA A 448 -31.78 -3.03 5.28
CA ALA A 448 -32.01 -4.36 4.74
C ALA A 448 -30.74 -5.16 4.43
N TYR A 449 -29.54 -4.64 4.71
CA TYR A 449 -28.29 -5.39 4.54
C TYR A 449 -28.30 -6.70 5.36
N PRO A 450 -27.87 -7.86 4.80
CA PRO A 450 -27.28 -8.06 3.47
C PRO A 450 -28.28 -8.39 2.35
N ASP A 451 -29.58 -8.47 2.63
CA ASP A 451 -30.60 -8.82 1.64
C ASP A 451 -30.63 -7.82 0.48
N SER A 452 -30.38 -6.54 0.75
CA SER A 452 -30.30 -5.49 -0.29
C SER A 452 -29.19 -5.73 -1.32
N ASN A 453 -28.08 -6.38 -0.96
CA ASN A 453 -27.05 -6.75 -1.95
C ASN A 453 -27.53 -7.84 -2.92
N VAL A 454 -28.48 -8.67 -2.49
CA VAL A 454 -29.08 -9.73 -3.30
C VAL A 454 -30.13 -9.16 -4.24
N THR A 455 -30.97 -8.25 -3.74
CA THR A 455 -32.12 -7.70 -4.48
C THR A 455 -31.75 -6.56 -5.43
N ASN A 456 -30.66 -5.83 -5.16
CA ASN A 456 -30.22 -4.76 -6.04
C ASN A 456 -29.28 -5.28 -7.14
N GLY A 457 -29.81 -5.27 -8.36
CA GLY A 457 -29.11 -5.67 -9.57
C GLY A 457 -28.04 -4.68 -10.04
N ILE A 458 -27.12 -5.18 -10.84
CA ILE A 458 -26.07 -4.41 -11.54
C ILE A 458 -26.67 -3.27 -12.36
N HIS A 459 -25.99 -2.11 -12.34
CA HIS A 459 -26.40 -0.91 -13.07
C HIS A 459 -25.92 -0.92 -14.53
N ASP A 460 -26.60 -0.17 -15.39
CA ASP A 460 -26.16 0.06 -16.77
C ASP A 460 -24.93 0.99 -16.80
N PRO A 461 -23.87 0.74 -17.58
CA PRO A 461 -23.65 -0.33 -18.56
C PRO A 461 -22.79 -1.51 -18.05
N ALA A 462 -22.74 -1.71 -16.73
CA ALA A 462 -21.84 -2.67 -16.10
C ALA A 462 -22.22 -4.15 -16.35
N GLN A 463 -23.34 -4.41 -17.02
CA GLN A 463 -23.74 -5.72 -17.53
C GLN A 463 -23.04 -6.11 -18.86
N ALA A 464 -22.26 -5.22 -19.48
CA ALA A 464 -21.49 -5.51 -20.69
C ALA A 464 -20.61 -6.76 -20.55
N TRP A 465 -20.55 -7.59 -21.60
CA TRP A 465 -19.83 -8.87 -21.60
C TRP A 465 -18.30 -8.73 -21.50
N ASN A 466 -17.76 -7.77 -22.23
CA ASN A 466 -16.34 -7.64 -22.47
C ASN A 466 -15.65 -6.70 -21.48
N ALA A 467 -16.41 -5.81 -20.82
CA ALA A 467 -15.90 -5.01 -19.71
C ALA A 467 -15.73 -5.84 -18.42
N LEU A 468 -14.78 -5.44 -17.58
CA LEU A 468 -14.59 -5.99 -16.24
C LEU A 468 -15.43 -5.22 -15.24
N THR A 469 -16.41 -5.86 -14.62
CA THR A 469 -17.28 -5.18 -13.65
C THR A 469 -16.75 -5.38 -12.23
N VAL A 470 -16.67 -4.29 -11.49
CA VAL A 470 -16.04 -4.24 -10.18
C VAL A 470 -17.09 -3.93 -9.11
N GLY A 471 -17.33 -4.90 -8.24
CA GLY A 471 -18.11 -4.70 -7.01
C GLY A 471 -17.26 -4.26 -5.84
N ALA A 472 -17.89 -4.09 -4.69
CA ALA A 472 -17.22 -3.65 -3.47
C ALA A 472 -17.28 -4.73 -2.38
N TYR A 473 -16.14 -5.03 -1.77
CA TYR A 473 -16.05 -5.70 -0.47
C TYR A 473 -15.52 -4.71 0.57
N THR A 474 -15.48 -5.08 1.84
CA THR A 474 -14.82 -4.22 2.82
C THR A 474 -13.99 -4.93 3.88
N ASP A 475 -12.76 -4.46 4.05
CA ASP A 475 -11.88 -4.75 5.19
C ASP A 475 -11.91 -3.62 6.25
N LYS A 476 -12.56 -2.50 5.95
CA LYS A 476 -12.66 -1.31 6.80
C LYS A 476 -13.79 -1.49 7.82
N VAL A 477 -13.41 -1.94 9.01
CA VAL A 477 -14.30 -2.17 10.16
C VAL A 477 -13.84 -1.46 11.43
N THR A 478 -12.80 -0.63 11.33
CA THR A 478 -12.23 0.10 12.45
C THR A 478 -12.51 1.58 12.24
N PHE A 479 -12.95 2.25 13.29
CA PHE A 479 -13.21 3.69 13.32
C PHE A 479 -12.77 4.24 14.67
N ARG A 480 -12.46 5.54 14.71
CA ARG A 480 -11.94 6.20 15.91
C ARG A 480 -13.07 6.57 16.87
N ASP A 481 -12.83 6.36 18.16
CA ASP A 481 -13.72 6.74 19.26
C ASP A 481 -12.93 7.27 20.47
N GLU A 482 -11.98 8.18 20.21
CA GLU A 482 -11.06 8.69 21.24
C GLU A 482 -11.76 9.45 22.38
N ASP A 483 -12.93 10.03 22.11
CA ASP A 483 -13.74 10.79 23.09
C ASP A 483 -14.89 9.97 23.69
N GLY A 484 -15.03 8.70 23.31
CA GLY A 484 -16.12 7.81 23.73
C GLY A 484 -17.50 8.23 23.22
N SER A 485 -17.58 9.17 22.28
CA SER A 485 -18.84 9.65 21.71
C SER A 485 -19.55 8.61 20.82
N ARG A 486 -18.84 7.55 20.43
CA ARG A 486 -19.32 6.48 19.56
C ARG A 486 -19.44 5.14 20.29
N ASP A 487 -19.62 5.18 21.61
CA ASP A 487 -19.96 3.98 22.38
C ASP A 487 -21.22 3.30 21.80
N GLY A 488 -21.11 1.99 21.55
CA GLY A 488 -22.15 1.18 20.93
C GLY A 488 -22.33 1.32 19.41
N PHE A 489 -21.52 2.12 18.72
CA PHE A 489 -21.50 2.15 17.26
C PHE A 489 -20.85 0.86 16.72
N VAL A 490 -21.34 0.36 15.58
CA VAL A 490 -20.80 -0.86 14.96
C VAL A 490 -20.74 -0.72 13.44
N PRO A 491 -19.69 -1.22 12.77
CA PRO A 491 -19.69 -1.31 11.31
C PRO A 491 -20.83 -2.21 10.84
N LEU A 492 -21.43 -1.90 9.70
CA LEU A 492 -22.58 -2.64 9.19
C LEU A 492 -22.19 -4.01 8.63
N ALA A 493 -21.16 -4.05 7.78
CA ALA A 493 -20.58 -5.29 7.27
C ALA A 493 -19.41 -5.76 8.13
N ALA A 494 -19.23 -7.08 8.25
CA ALA A 494 -18.05 -7.63 8.88
C ALA A 494 -16.84 -7.56 7.94
N LYS A 495 -15.64 -7.75 8.50
CA LYS A 495 -14.42 -7.68 7.72
C LYS A 495 -14.37 -8.82 6.70
N GLY A 496 -14.13 -8.48 5.43
CA GLY A 496 -14.06 -9.42 4.32
C GLY A 496 -15.43 -9.71 3.69
N ASP A 497 -16.52 -9.21 4.27
CA ASP A 497 -17.84 -9.32 3.66
C ASP A 497 -17.97 -8.41 2.43
N LEU A 498 -19.00 -8.70 1.63
CA LEU A 498 -19.43 -7.79 0.59
C LEU A 498 -19.82 -6.44 1.22
N SER A 499 -19.38 -5.34 0.62
CA SER A 499 -19.70 -4.00 1.10
C SER A 499 -21.21 -3.78 1.02
N PRO A 500 -21.83 -3.08 2.00
CA PRO A 500 -23.25 -2.79 1.95
C PRO A 500 -23.65 -1.94 0.73
N TYR A 501 -22.67 -1.30 0.07
CA TYR A 501 -22.87 -0.54 -1.15
C TYR A 501 -22.90 -1.41 -2.42
N SER A 502 -22.50 -2.68 -2.40
CA SER A 502 -22.31 -3.45 -3.64
C SER A 502 -23.61 -4.03 -4.19
N THR A 503 -23.78 -3.96 -5.50
CA THR A 503 -24.84 -4.67 -6.25
C THR A 503 -24.34 -6.01 -6.79
N THR A 504 -25.26 -6.94 -7.10
CA THR A 504 -24.93 -8.28 -7.59
C THR A 504 -25.91 -8.78 -8.67
N THR A 505 -25.63 -9.90 -9.32
CA THR A 505 -26.57 -10.59 -10.22
C THR A 505 -27.34 -11.74 -9.53
N LEU A 506 -27.51 -11.70 -8.21
CA LEU A 506 -28.08 -12.83 -7.46
C LEU A 506 -29.60 -12.96 -7.61
N SER A 507 -30.35 -11.85 -7.58
CA SER A 507 -31.81 -11.85 -7.74
C SER A 507 -32.23 -11.33 -9.11
N ASP A 508 -33.29 -11.94 -9.66
CA ASP A 508 -33.97 -11.52 -10.88
C ASP A 508 -33.10 -11.37 -12.14
N TRP A 509 -31.90 -11.96 -12.17
CA TRP A 509 -31.01 -11.97 -13.35
C TRP A 509 -31.31 -13.15 -14.27
N ASP A 510 -31.42 -12.91 -15.58
CA ASP A 510 -31.57 -14.02 -16.54
C ASP A 510 -30.24 -14.75 -16.71
N LYS A 511 -30.26 -16.08 -16.65
CA LYS A 511 -29.08 -16.95 -16.80
C LYS A 511 -28.46 -16.90 -18.20
N ALA A 512 -29.14 -16.29 -19.17
CA ALA A 512 -28.58 -16.02 -20.49
C ALA A 512 -27.50 -14.91 -20.49
N TRP A 513 -27.45 -14.08 -19.45
CA TRP A 513 -26.56 -12.92 -19.33
C TRP A 513 -25.35 -13.19 -18.42
N PRO A 514 -24.25 -12.42 -18.55
CA PRO A 514 -23.01 -12.73 -17.84
C PRO A 514 -23.16 -12.57 -16.32
N ILE A 515 -22.35 -13.31 -15.56
CA ILE A 515 -22.25 -13.19 -14.10
C ILE A 515 -21.45 -11.93 -13.77
N LYS A 516 -22.00 -11.07 -12.91
CA LYS A 516 -21.40 -9.79 -12.50
C LYS A 516 -21.63 -9.53 -11.00
N PRO A 517 -20.77 -8.76 -10.31
CA PRO A 517 -19.44 -8.33 -10.76
C PRO A 517 -18.48 -9.53 -10.88
N GLU A 518 -17.42 -9.41 -11.68
CA GLU A 518 -16.40 -10.48 -11.79
C GLU A 518 -15.33 -10.41 -10.72
N ILE A 519 -15.05 -9.21 -10.19
CA ILE A 519 -14.15 -9.01 -9.05
C ILE A 519 -14.76 -8.03 -8.06
N VAL A 520 -14.26 -8.06 -6.83
CA VAL A 520 -14.54 -7.06 -5.80
C VAL A 520 -13.24 -6.42 -5.34
N CYS A 521 -13.29 -5.13 -5.00
CA CYS A 521 -12.20 -4.39 -4.36
C CYS A 521 -12.73 -3.64 -3.13
N GLU A 522 -11.86 -3.12 -2.26
CA GLU A 522 -12.29 -2.33 -1.10
C GLU A 522 -13.16 -1.16 -1.56
N GLY A 523 -14.41 -1.13 -1.10
CA GLY A 523 -15.35 -0.02 -1.36
C GLY A 523 -15.83 0.65 -0.08
N GLY A 524 -15.25 0.31 1.07
CA GLY A 524 -15.64 0.87 2.34
C GLY A 524 -16.92 0.28 2.92
N ASN A 525 -17.31 0.81 4.07
CA ASN A 525 -18.37 0.29 4.91
C ASN A 525 -19.28 1.43 5.40
N LEU A 526 -20.38 1.04 6.05
CA LEU A 526 -21.29 1.94 6.74
C LEU A 526 -21.15 1.75 8.26
N LEU A 527 -21.49 2.79 9.00
CA LEU A 527 -21.50 2.76 10.46
C LEU A 527 -22.94 2.83 10.96
N ARG A 528 -23.28 1.93 11.90
CA ARG A 528 -24.60 1.89 12.54
C ARG A 528 -24.50 2.40 13.98
N THR A 529 -25.37 3.34 14.32
CA THR A 529 -25.53 3.91 15.66
C THR A 529 -26.36 3.00 16.58
N PRO A 530 -26.33 3.18 17.92
CA PRO A 530 -27.14 2.40 18.85
C PRO A 530 -28.66 2.52 18.66
N ASP A 531 -29.14 3.65 18.13
CA ASP A 531 -30.55 3.87 17.78
C ASP A 531 -30.93 3.34 16.38
N GLY A 532 -29.98 2.73 15.67
CA GLY A 532 -30.20 2.02 14.42
C GLY A 532 -30.06 2.87 13.16
N HIS A 533 -29.66 4.14 13.26
CA HIS A 533 -29.31 4.96 12.10
C HIS A 533 -28.02 4.44 11.45
N ILE A 534 -27.97 4.48 10.12
CA ILE A 534 -26.85 3.97 9.33
C ILE A 534 -26.38 5.09 8.41
N ALA A 535 -25.08 5.37 8.42
CA ALA A 535 -24.47 6.40 7.57
C ALA A 535 -23.02 6.07 7.19
N GLY A 536 -22.52 6.75 6.16
CA GLY A 536 -21.10 6.74 5.81
C GLY A 536 -20.24 7.35 6.92
N HIS A 537 -18.97 6.94 6.97
CA HIS A 537 -18.02 7.44 7.96
C HIS A 537 -16.61 7.41 7.36
N ASP A 538 -15.88 8.53 7.41
CA ASP A 538 -14.56 8.67 6.75
C ASP A 538 -13.60 7.52 7.04
N ASP A 539 -13.49 7.09 8.31
CA ASP A 539 -12.64 5.97 8.74
C ASP A 539 -12.94 4.64 8.01
N LEU A 540 -14.16 4.50 7.51
CA LEU A 540 -14.65 3.33 6.79
C LEU A 540 -14.59 3.49 5.26
N GLU A 541 -13.98 4.56 4.75
CA GLU A 541 -13.85 4.85 3.32
C GLU A 541 -12.37 4.87 2.90
N CYS A 542 -12.05 4.86 1.60
CA CYS A 542 -10.66 4.91 1.12
C CYS A 542 -10.15 6.35 1.02
N LEU A 543 -8.95 6.63 1.53
CA LEU A 543 -8.32 7.94 1.43
C LEU A 543 -7.79 8.22 0.01
N THR A 544 -8.05 9.42 -0.50
CA THR A 544 -7.67 9.85 -1.85
C THR A 544 -7.42 11.36 -1.94
N THR A 545 -7.01 11.85 -3.11
CA THR A 545 -6.76 13.28 -3.39
C THR A 545 -8.06 14.06 -3.48
N SER A 546 -8.08 15.29 -2.97
CA SER A 546 -9.27 16.15 -3.05
C SER A 546 -9.23 17.09 -4.26
N ARG A 547 -10.39 17.63 -4.64
CA ARG A 547 -10.48 18.72 -5.64
C ARG A 547 -10.00 20.08 -5.13
N ASN A 548 -9.74 20.24 -3.83
CA ASN A 548 -9.37 21.51 -3.19
C ASN A 548 -8.10 21.37 -2.35
N ASP A 549 -6.98 21.12 -3.04
CA ASP A 549 -5.67 20.86 -2.44
C ASP A 549 -5.24 21.92 -1.41
N SER A 550 -5.58 23.19 -1.66
CA SER A 550 -5.16 24.31 -0.79
C SER A 550 -5.86 24.36 0.56
N ILE A 551 -7.10 23.85 0.68
CA ILE A 551 -7.88 23.94 1.93
C ILE A 551 -7.93 22.59 2.63
N GLN A 552 -8.12 21.52 1.86
CA GLN A 552 -8.26 20.17 2.38
C GLN A 552 -7.64 19.23 1.35
N PRO A 553 -6.37 18.83 1.47
CA PRO A 553 -5.67 18.12 0.40
C PRO A 553 -6.19 16.70 0.16
N LEU A 554 -6.89 16.13 1.13
CA LEU A 554 -7.39 14.77 1.07
C LEU A 554 -8.91 14.73 1.07
N ALA A 555 -9.44 13.68 0.47
CA ALA A 555 -10.85 13.33 0.45
C ALA A 555 -10.98 11.84 0.68
N THR A 556 -12.21 11.38 0.88
CA THR A 556 -12.53 9.95 0.94
C THR A 556 -13.33 9.52 -0.27
N MET A 557 -13.21 8.25 -0.61
CA MET A 557 -13.99 7.62 -1.66
C MET A 557 -14.39 6.21 -1.25
N CYS A 558 -15.64 5.87 -1.53
CA CYS A 558 -16.26 4.62 -1.14
C CYS A 558 -17.13 4.07 -2.28
N MET A 559 -17.92 3.06 -1.93
CA MET A 559 -18.82 2.32 -2.80
C MET A 559 -18.09 1.67 -3.98
N THR A 560 -18.83 1.29 -5.02
CA THR A 560 -18.25 0.62 -6.20
C THR A 560 -17.37 1.54 -7.03
N SER A 561 -17.49 2.86 -6.91
CA SER A 561 -16.57 3.82 -7.54
C SER A 561 -15.15 3.69 -7.00
N GLY A 562 -14.97 3.73 -5.66
CA GLY A 562 -13.66 3.55 -5.03
C GLY A 562 -13.06 2.18 -5.34
N ALA A 563 -13.89 1.13 -5.30
CA ALA A 563 -13.46 -0.22 -5.69
C ALA A 563 -12.97 -0.28 -7.14
N THR A 564 -13.66 0.40 -8.07
CA THR A 564 -13.27 0.43 -9.50
C THR A 564 -11.97 1.20 -9.72
N ALA A 565 -11.75 2.31 -9.01
CA ALA A 565 -10.47 3.02 -9.05
C ALA A 565 -9.31 2.15 -8.54
N LEU A 566 -9.52 1.38 -7.47
CA LEU A 566 -8.52 0.44 -6.94
C LEU A 566 -8.25 -0.75 -7.87
N ALA A 567 -9.28 -1.29 -8.52
CA ALA A 567 -9.10 -2.28 -9.58
C ALA A 567 -8.28 -1.70 -10.74
N SER A 568 -8.50 -0.42 -11.07
CA SER A 568 -7.76 0.26 -12.13
C SER A 568 -6.32 0.56 -11.76
N TRP A 569 -6.03 0.90 -10.50
CA TRP A 569 -4.68 0.98 -9.95
C TRP A 569 -3.95 -0.36 -10.05
N MET A 570 -4.63 -1.48 -9.75
CA MET A 570 -4.09 -2.82 -9.95
C MET A 570 -3.82 -3.10 -11.44
N ALA A 571 -4.77 -2.78 -12.32
CA ALA A 571 -4.64 -2.97 -13.77
C ALA A 571 -3.44 -2.20 -14.33
N GLY A 572 -3.24 -0.94 -13.91
CA GLY A 572 -2.11 -0.11 -14.35
C GLY A 572 -0.76 -0.71 -13.93
N GLN A 573 -0.67 -1.28 -12.72
CA GLN A 573 0.53 -1.99 -12.26
C GLN A 573 0.79 -3.28 -13.06
N ILE A 574 -0.26 -4.06 -13.34
CA ILE A 574 -0.14 -5.28 -14.16
C ILE A 574 0.30 -4.91 -15.58
N GLN A 575 -0.33 -3.91 -16.19
CA GLN A 575 0.00 -3.43 -17.53
C GLN A 575 1.43 -2.89 -17.60
N ALA A 576 1.91 -2.19 -16.57
CA ALA A 576 3.29 -1.71 -16.51
C ALA A 576 4.29 -2.87 -16.36
N ALA A 577 3.92 -3.93 -15.62
CA ALA A 577 4.74 -5.14 -15.50
C ALA A 577 4.77 -5.96 -16.79
N TYR A 578 3.65 -5.97 -17.54
CA TYR A 578 3.42 -6.72 -18.78
C TYR A 578 2.93 -5.82 -19.91
N PRO A 579 3.77 -4.92 -20.45
CA PRO A 579 3.35 -3.89 -21.41
C PRO A 579 2.81 -4.45 -22.73
N ASN A 580 3.19 -5.69 -23.07
CA ASN A 580 2.76 -6.38 -24.29
C ASN A 580 1.62 -7.38 -24.06
N ALA A 581 1.10 -7.49 -22.83
CA ALA A 581 -0.04 -8.36 -22.55
C ALA A 581 -1.28 -7.83 -23.26
N TRP A 582 -2.09 -8.74 -23.80
CA TRP A 582 -3.39 -8.35 -24.35
C TRP A 582 -4.32 -7.88 -23.22
N PRO A 583 -5.25 -6.97 -23.50
CA PRO A 583 -6.27 -6.53 -22.54
C PRO A 583 -6.98 -7.70 -21.83
N GLU A 584 -7.29 -8.76 -22.58
CA GLU A 584 -7.92 -9.97 -22.05
C GLU A 584 -7.00 -10.75 -21.12
N THR A 585 -5.68 -10.73 -21.35
CA THR A 585 -4.71 -11.32 -20.44
C THR A 585 -4.65 -10.56 -19.13
N ILE A 586 -4.67 -9.22 -19.16
CA ILE A 586 -4.72 -8.38 -17.96
C ILE A 586 -6.00 -8.65 -17.18
N ARG A 587 -7.17 -8.64 -17.86
CA ARG A 587 -8.47 -9.00 -17.27
C ARG A 587 -8.42 -10.39 -16.62
N ALA A 588 -7.90 -11.39 -17.33
CA ALA A 588 -7.80 -12.75 -16.83
C ALA A 588 -6.90 -12.85 -15.60
N LEU A 589 -5.76 -12.15 -15.57
CA LEU A 589 -4.88 -12.12 -14.40
C LEU A 589 -5.60 -11.52 -13.18
N MET A 590 -6.34 -10.43 -13.36
CA MET A 590 -7.11 -9.82 -12.26
C MET A 590 -8.18 -10.78 -11.73
N VAL A 591 -8.98 -11.39 -12.62
CA VAL A 591 -10.06 -12.30 -12.24
C VAL A 591 -9.53 -13.59 -11.61
N HIS A 592 -8.52 -14.23 -12.19
CA HIS A 592 -8.00 -15.51 -11.70
C HIS A 592 -7.10 -15.40 -10.47
N SER A 593 -6.61 -14.21 -10.13
CA SER A 593 -5.84 -13.97 -8.90
C SER A 593 -6.66 -13.42 -7.74
N ALA A 594 -7.92 -13.06 -7.97
CA ALA A 594 -8.87 -12.71 -6.91
C ALA A 594 -9.04 -13.89 -5.93
N ARG A 595 -9.20 -13.59 -4.64
CA ARG A 595 -9.21 -14.57 -3.54
C ARG A 595 -10.56 -14.65 -2.86
#